data_AF-A0A821IZ59-F1
#
_entry.id   AF-A0A821IZ59-F1
#
_cell.length_a   1.000
_cell.length_b   1.000
_cell.length_c   1.000
_cell.angle_alpha   90.00
_cell.angle_beta   90.00
_cell.angle_gamma   90.00
#
_symmetry.space_group_name_H-M   'P 1'
#
loop_
_entity.id
_entity.type
_entity.pdbx_description
1 polymer ?
#
loop_
_entity_poly.entity_id
_entity_poly.type
_entity_poly.pdbx_seq_one_letter_code
_entity_poly.pdbx_strand_id
1 'polypeptide(L)'
;IKNNGTKEQVNTESVYLIPHSSKPVNEYFNPKLLVGLYPTLFCYGRGAPEDQSRPVKVNLREHIRYLLSYNDRRFETNHSFIFVVFNLLQRRDACFHAQLIATKPYFRASADEIQSLKSKDIEMALDNISKKTYSSESNSALNKLLHHIKTIGGRVMGSAYSRTALRTRIHALIYNQGLPSIFLTINPADIHSPVALYFAVV
;
A
#
# COMPACT_ATOMS: atom_id res chain seq x y z
N ILE A 1 15.81 -28.29 -52.89
CA ILE A 1 17.27 -28.08 -52.88
C ILE A 1 17.75 -28.32 -51.46
N LYS A 2 18.60 -29.34 -51.27
CA LYS A 2 19.23 -29.66 -49.99
C LYS A 2 20.00 -28.44 -49.49
N ASN A 3 19.91 -28.11 -48.21
CA ASN A 3 21.04 -27.54 -47.51
C ASN A 3 21.09 -28.07 -46.08
N ASN A 4 22.27 -28.59 -45.78
CA ASN A 4 22.60 -29.39 -44.62
C ASN A 4 22.87 -28.48 -43.42
N GLY A 5 22.38 -28.93 -42.27
CA GLY A 5 23.18 -29.13 -41.06
C GLY A 5 24.12 -28.01 -40.62
N THR A 6 23.65 -27.22 -39.67
CA THR A 6 24.46 -26.79 -38.52
C THR A 6 23.66 -27.11 -37.27
N LYS A 7 24.00 -28.21 -36.60
CA LYS A 7 23.47 -28.54 -35.27
C LYS A 7 24.18 -27.64 -34.27
N GLU A 8 23.69 -26.42 -34.08
CA GLU A 8 24.00 -25.68 -32.87
C GLU A 8 23.23 -26.34 -31.72
N GLN A 9 23.97 -26.87 -30.75
CA GLN A 9 23.44 -27.29 -29.47
C GLN A 9 22.91 -26.04 -28.74
N VAL A 10 21.68 -25.65 -29.05
CA VAL A 10 20.96 -24.64 -28.28
C VAL A 10 20.61 -25.29 -26.96
N ASN A 11 21.30 -24.85 -25.92
CA ASN A 11 20.99 -25.12 -24.53
C ASN A 11 19.48 -24.89 -24.34
N THR A 12 18.70 -25.96 -24.16
CA THR A 12 17.25 -25.89 -24.03
C THR A 12 16.89 -25.29 -22.68
N GLU A 13 17.11 -23.99 -22.52
CA GLU A 13 16.50 -23.25 -21.43
C GLU A 13 14.99 -23.45 -21.54
N SER A 14 14.38 -24.00 -20.51
CA SER A 14 12.93 -24.20 -20.46
C SER A 14 12.24 -22.84 -20.43
N VAL A 15 11.97 -22.27 -21.60
CA VAL A 15 11.21 -21.03 -21.75
C VAL A 15 9.75 -21.34 -21.45
N TYR A 16 9.29 -20.96 -20.27
CA TYR A 16 7.88 -21.01 -19.92
C TYR A 16 7.15 -19.85 -20.62
N LEU A 17 6.47 -20.15 -21.72
CA LEU A 17 5.56 -19.21 -22.35
C LEU A 17 4.29 -19.12 -21.49
N ILE A 18 4.16 -18.03 -20.75
CA ILE A 18 2.92 -17.72 -20.00
C ILE A 18 1.97 -17.03 -21.00
N PRO A 19 0.87 -17.67 -21.43
CA PRO A 19 -0.07 -17.05 -22.34
C PRO A 19 -0.80 -15.90 -21.63
N HIS A 20 -0.75 -14.72 -22.22
CA HIS A 20 -1.46 -13.54 -21.73
C HIS A 20 -2.53 -13.12 -22.74
N SER A 21 -3.71 -12.75 -22.24
CA SER A 21 -4.73 -12.09 -23.06
C SER A 21 -4.36 -10.61 -23.23
N SER A 22 -4.71 -10.01 -24.37
CA SER A 22 -4.61 -8.57 -24.59
C SER A 22 -5.58 -7.77 -23.70
N LYS A 23 -6.61 -8.42 -23.15
CA LYS A 23 -7.61 -7.78 -22.29
C LYS A 23 -7.24 -7.95 -20.82
N PRO A 24 -7.11 -6.86 -20.04
CA PRO A 24 -6.88 -6.96 -18.61
C PRO A 24 -8.10 -7.57 -17.92
N VAL A 25 -7.85 -8.44 -16.95
CA VAL A 25 -8.91 -9.10 -16.17
C VAL A 25 -9.34 -8.19 -15.02
N ASN A 26 -10.65 -8.08 -14.80
CA ASN A 26 -11.19 -7.33 -13.68
C ASN A 26 -10.86 -8.04 -12.35
N GLU A 27 -10.37 -7.26 -11.40
CA GLU A 27 -10.06 -7.69 -10.04
C GLU A 27 -11.27 -7.70 -9.11
N TYR A 28 -12.27 -6.85 -9.35
CA TYR A 28 -13.45 -6.70 -8.50
C TYR A 28 -14.43 -7.87 -8.70
N PHE A 29 -14.92 -8.45 -7.60
CA PHE A 29 -15.91 -9.53 -7.62
C PHE A 29 -15.47 -10.72 -8.49
N ASN A 30 -14.17 -11.01 -8.48
CA ASN A 30 -13.58 -12.11 -9.25
C ASN A 30 -13.09 -13.22 -8.31
N PRO A 31 -13.96 -14.20 -7.95
CA PRO A 31 -13.58 -15.28 -7.04
C PRO A 31 -12.50 -16.20 -7.61
N LYS A 32 -12.32 -16.22 -8.94
CA LYS A 32 -11.30 -17.06 -9.59
C LYS A 32 -9.88 -16.49 -9.45
N LEU A 33 -9.74 -15.21 -9.16
CA LEU A 33 -8.45 -14.53 -9.09
C LEU A 33 -7.53 -15.13 -8.02
N LEU A 34 -7.95 -15.10 -6.76
CA LEU A 34 -7.13 -15.58 -5.64
C LEU A 34 -6.99 -17.11 -5.63
N VAL A 35 -8.04 -17.82 -6.07
CA VAL A 35 -8.00 -19.28 -6.23
C VAL A 35 -6.97 -19.70 -7.28
N GLY A 36 -6.93 -19.01 -8.43
CA GLY A 36 -5.97 -19.30 -9.50
C GLY A 36 -4.53 -18.89 -9.15
N LEU A 37 -4.36 -17.82 -8.38
CA LEU A 37 -3.04 -17.37 -7.90
C LEU A 37 -2.45 -18.31 -6.83
N TYR A 38 -3.30 -18.88 -5.98
CA TYR A 38 -2.86 -19.68 -4.82
C TYR A 38 -3.55 -21.05 -4.77
N PRO A 39 -3.30 -21.94 -5.75
CA PRO A 39 -3.90 -23.28 -5.76
C PRO A 39 -3.52 -24.11 -4.52
N THR A 40 -2.34 -23.85 -3.92
CA THR A 40 -1.89 -24.49 -2.67
C THR A 40 -2.62 -24.00 -1.42
N LEU A 41 -3.19 -22.80 -1.45
CA LEU A 41 -4.01 -22.26 -0.35
C LEU A 41 -5.50 -22.58 -0.55
N PHE A 42 -5.95 -22.67 -1.80
CA PHE A 42 -7.31 -22.98 -2.18
C PHE A 42 -7.38 -24.32 -2.94
N CYS A 43 -6.98 -25.41 -2.29
CA CYS A 43 -6.80 -26.74 -2.92
C CYS A 43 -8.01 -27.26 -3.70
N TYR A 44 -9.23 -26.88 -3.31
CA TYR A 44 -10.47 -27.30 -3.95
C TYR A 44 -11.02 -26.30 -4.99
N GLY A 45 -10.27 -25.23 -5.28
CA GLY A 45 -10.73 -24.18 -6.18
C GLY A 45 -11.89 -23.35 -5.62
N ARG A 46 -12.12 -23.38 -4.30
CA ARG A 46 -13.28 -22.78 -3.62
C ARG A 46 -12.85 -22.01 -2.38
N GLY A 47 -13.75 -21.17 -1.86
CA GLY A 47 -13.51 -20.41 -0.63
C GLY A 47 -12.83 -19.07 -0.85
N ALA A 48 -12.75 -18.59 -2.10
CA ALA A 48 -12.26 -17.25 -2.38
C ALA A 48 -13.17 -16.16 -1.79
N PRO A 49 -12.59 -14.99 -1.47
CA PRO A 49 -13.36 -13.76 -1.27
C PRO A 49 -14.26 -13.42 -2.46
N GLU A 50 -15.36 -12.72 -2.15
CA GLU A 50 -16.30 -12.17 -3.14
C GLU A 50 -17.00 -13.22 -4.02
N ASP A 51 -17.07 -14.47 -3.56
CA ASP A 51 -17.88 -15.51 -4.18
C ASP A 51 -19.38 -15.20 -4.04
N GLN A 52 -20.02 -14.89 -5.15
CA GLN A 52 -21.45 -14.55 -5.23
C GLN A 52 -22.37 -15.77 -5.00
N SER A 53 -21.85 -16.99 -5.11
CA SER A 53 -22.62 -18.21 -4.84
C SER A 53 -22.87 -18.45 -3.34
N ARG A 54 -22.18 -17.69 -2.47
CA ARG A 54 -22.28 -17.85 -1.02
C ARG A 54 -23.67 -17.39 -0.51
N PRO A 55 -24.34 -18.16 0.36
CA PRO A 55 -25.64 -17.76 0.93
C PRO A 55 -25.59 -16.47 1.75
N VAL A 56 -24.50 -16.26 2.49
CA VAL A 56 -24.28 -15.08 3.32
C VAL A 56 -23.16 -14.24 2.73
N LYS A 57 -23.47 -12.99 2.38
CA LYS A 57 -22.47 -12.05 1.89
C LYS A 57 -21.47 -11.72 3.00
N VAL A 58 -20.18 -11.90 2.72
CA VAL A 58 -19.09 -11.53 3.64
C VAL A 58 -18.28 -10.42 2.98
N ASN A 59 -17.96 -9.37 3.74
CA ASN A 59 -17.11 -8.29 3.24
C ASN A 59 -15.71 -8.83 2.93
N LEU A 60 -15.08 -8.35 1.86
CA LEU A 60 -13.72 -8.69 1.48
C LEU A 60 -12.75 -8.60 2.69
N ARG A 61 -12.79 -7.50 3.44
CA ARG A 61 -11.87 -7.29 4.58
C ARG A 61 -12.10 -8.30 5.70
N GLU A 62 -13.35 -8.61 6.00
CA GLU A 62 -13.70 -9.61 7.02
C GLU A 62 -13.31 -11.01 6.60
N HIS A 63 -13.50 -11.34 5.32
CA HIS A 63 -13.13 -12.64 4.79
C HIS A 63 -11.61 -12.81 4.78
N ILE A 64 -10.85 -11.79 4.37
CA ILE A 64 -9.38 -11.80 4.46
C ILE A 64 -8.93 -11.99 5.90
N ARG A 65 -9.55 -11.27 6.86
CA ARG A 65 -9.25 -11.45 8.29
C ARG A 65 -9.49 -12.90 8.72
N TYR A 66 -10.61 -13.50 8.30
CA TYR A 66 -10.88 -14.91 8.55
C TYR A 66 -9.81 -15.84 7.94
N LEU A 67 -9.40 -15.60 6.69
CA LEU A 67 -8.35 -16.40 6.04
C LEU A 67 -7.01 -16.29 6.77
N LEU A 68 -6.61 -15.08 7.18
CA LEU A 68 -5.39 -14.87 7.97
C LEU A 68 -5.46 -15.48 9.38
N SER A 69 -6.66 -15.63 9.94
CA SER A 69 -6.90 -16.30 11.22
C SER A 69 -7.37 -17.76 11.06
N TYR A 70 -7.15 -18.36 9.90
CA TYR A 70 -7.58 -19.73 9.63
C TYR A 70 -6.81 -20.72 10.52
N ASN A 71 -7.46 -21.82 10.90
CA ASN A 71 -6.99 -22.73 11.95
C ASN A 71 -5.57 -23.28 11.73
N ASP A 72 -5.23 -23.60 10.48
CA ASP A 72 -3.92 -24.16 10.11
C ASP A 72 -2.85 -23.10 9.80
N ARG A 73 -3.19 -21.80 9.91
CA ARG A 73 -2.34 -20.64 9.61
C ARG A 73 -1.72 -20.61 8.21
N ARG A 74 -2.16 -21.42 7.26
CA ARG A 74 -1.53 -21.53 5.92
C ARG A 74 -1.53 -20.21 5.14
N PHE A 75 -2.52 -19.36 5.37
CA PHE A 75 -2.62 -18.04 4.74
C PHE A 75 -1.74 -17.00 5.45
N GLU A 76 -1.58 -17.12 6.77
CA GLU A 76 -0.74 -16.25 7.59
C GLU A 76 0.74 -16.49 7.30
N THR A 77 1.14 -17.72 7.04
CA THR A 77 2.54 -18.07 6.75
C THR A 77 2.94 -17.79 5.30
N ASN A 78 1.98 -17.59 4.40
CA ASN A 78 2.26 -17.30 2.99
C ASN A 78 2.47 -15.79 2.77
N HIS A 79 3.74 -15.37 2.73
CA HIS A 79 4.11 -13.96 2.53
C HIS A 79 3.60 -13.38 1.19
N SER A 80 3.59 -14.17 0.12
CA SER A 80 3.08 -13.72 -1.17
C SER A 80 1.59 -13.40 -1.08
N PHE A 81 0.79 -14.28 -0.45
CA PHE A 81 -0.63 -14.08 -0.23
C PHE A 81 -0.90 -12.80 0.57
N ILE A 82 -0.19 -12.63 1.70
CA ILE A 82 -0.31 -11.41 2.52
C ILE A 82 -0.01 -10.16 1.69
N PHE A 83 1.10 -10.19 0.93
CA PHE A 83 1.50 -9.06 0.11
C PHE A 83 0.44 -8.73 -0.96
N VAL A 84 -0.02 -9.72 -1.73
CA VAL A 84 -1.01 -9.51 -2.79
C VAL A 84 -2.32 -8.98 -2.22
N VAL A 85 -2.82 -9.59 -1.14
CA VAL A 85 -4.07 -9.19 -0.51
C VAL A 85 -3.98 -7.81 0.15
N PHE A 86 -2.83 -7.47 0.73
CA PHE A 86 -2.60 -6.14 1.27
C PHE A 86 -2.61 -5.07 0.16
N ASN A 87 -1.89 -5.30 -0.93
CA ASN A 87 -1.88 -4.38 -2.09
C ASN A 87 -3.26 -4.25 -2.72
N LEU A 88 -4.00 -5.36 -2.84
CA LEU A 88 -5.40 -5.39 -3.28
C LEU A 88 -6.27 -4.46 -2.44
N LEU A 89 -6.20 -4.57 -1.11
CA LEU A 89 -6.96 -3.71 -0.19
C LEU A 89 -6.55 -2.24 -0.32
N GLN A 90 -5.24 -1.94 -0.35
CA GLN A 90 -4.74 -0.57 -0.50
C GLN A 90 -5.18 0.06 -1.81
N ARG A 91 -5.08 -0.67 -2.93
CA ARG A 91 -5.49 -0.18 -4.25
C ARG A 91 -6.99 0.10 -4.30
N ARG A 92 -7.81 -0.80 -3.75
CA ARG A 92 -9.27 -0.60 -3.71
C ARG A 92 -9.68 0.60 -2.86
N ASP A 93 -9.09 0.76 -1.68
CA ASP A 93 -9.33 1.92 -0.82
C ASP A 93 -8.90 3.22 -1.53
N ALA A 94 -7.75 3.22 -2.20
CA ALA A 94 -7.25 4.37 -2.97
C ALA A 94 -8.18 4.71 -4.15
N CYS A 95 -8.60 3.72 -4.95
CA CYS A 95 -9.52 3.90 -6.07
C CYS A 95 -10.88 4.44 -5.61
N PHE A 96 -11.44 3.87 -4.53
CA PHE A 96 -12.71 4.33 -3.97
C PHE A 96 -12.64 5.80 -3.55
N HIS A 97 -11.57 6.20 -2.85
CA HIS A 97 -11.38 7.59 -2.45
C HIS A 97 -11.13 8.53 -3.63
N ALA A 98 -10.34 8.10 -4.62
CA ALA A 98 -10.13 8.87 -5.85
C ALA A 98 -11.46 9.10 -6.59
N GLN A 99 -12.30 8.07 -6.69
CA GLN A 99 -13.65 8.17 -7.27
C GLN A 99 -14.52 9.18 -6.52
N LEU A 100 -14.53 9.14 -5.18
CA LEU A 100 -15.30 10.10 -4.36
C LEU A 100 -14.84 11.55 -4.58
N ILE A 101 -13.54 11.77 -4.77
CA ILE A 101 -12.98 13.10 -5.06
C ILE A 101 -13.36 13.54 -6.48
N ALA A 102 -13.20 12.66 -7.47
CA ALA A 102 -13.51 12.94 -8.87
C ALA A 102 -15.01 13.22 -9.12
N THR A 103 -15.89 12.70 -8.27
CA THR A 103 -17.35 12.92 -8.34
C THR A 103 -17.77 14.28 -7.78
N LYS A 104 -16.88 15.04 -7.13
CA LYS A 104 -17.23 16.34 -6.55
C LYS A 104 -17.40 17.42 -7.64
N PRO A 105 -18.37 18.34 -7.50
CA PRO A 105 -18.64 19.36 -8.51
C PRO A 105 -17.45 20.32 -8.73
N TYR A 106 -16.69 20.62 -7.68
CA TYR A 106 -15.51 21.49 -7.74
C TYR A 106 -14.23 20.80 -8.26
N PHE A 107 -14.30 19.50 -8.59
CA PHE A 107 -13.13 18.74 -9.03
C PHE A 107 -12.58 19.27 -10.36
N ARG A 108 -13.45 19.63 -11.31
CA ARG A 108 -13.03 20.16 -12.62
C ARG A 108 -12.26 21.47 -12.49
N ALA A 109 -12.82 22.45 -11.79
CA ALA A 109 -12.13 23.72 -11.52
C ALA A 109 -10.78 23.51 -10.83
N SER A 110 -10.73 22.60 -9.85
CA SER A 110 -9.47 22.23 -9.18
C SER A 110 -8.45 21.58 -10.11
N ALA A 111 -8.91 20.73 -11.04
CA ALA A 111 -8.05 20.06 -12.01
C ALA A 111 -7.49 21.04 -13.04
N ASP A 112 -8.32 21.97 -13.53
CA ASP A 112 -7.91 23.00 -14.49
C ASP A 112 -6.88 23.96 -13.86
N GLU A 113 -7.09 24.35 -12.58
CA GLU A 113 -6.12 25.12 -11.82
C GLU A 113 -4.80 24.37 -11.63
N ILE A 114 -4.84 23.08 -11.32
CA ILE A 114 -3.62 22.25 -11.22
C ILE A 114 -2.92 22.14 -12.58
N GLN A 115 -3.68 22.02 -13.67
CA GLN A 115 -3.12 21.96 -15.03
C GLN A 115 -2.44 23.26 -15.43
N SER A 116 -2.88 24.41 -14.88
CA SER A 116 -2.27 25.71 -15.15
C SER A 116 -0.87 25.89 -14.54
N LEU A 117 -0.47 25.02 -13.60
CA LEU A 117 0.84 25.08 -12.94
C LEU A 117 1.97 24.75 -13.92
N LYS A 118 3.02 25.58 -13.91
CA LYS A 118 4.23 25.35 -14.72
C LYS A 118 5.25 24.53 -13.93
N SER A 119 6.06 23.73 -14.63
CA SER A 119 7.16 22.95 -14.02
C SER A 119 8.07 23.83 -13.16
N LYS A 120 8.38 25.04 -13.64
CA LYS A 120 9.21 26.02 -12.93
C LYS A 120 8.65 26.40 -11.56
N ASP A 121 7.33 26.50 -11.42
CA ASP A 121 6.68 26.84 -10.15
C ASP A 121 6.83 25.70 -9.11
N ILE A 122 6.82 24.45 -9.60
CA ILE A 122 7.03 23.25 -8.78
C ILE A 122 8.50 23.14 -8.36
N GLU A 123 9.44 23.37 -9.28
CA GLU A 123 10.88 23.36 -8.99
C GLU A 123 11.26 24.42 -7.94
N MET A 124 10.76 25.65 -8.10
CA MET A 124 10.95 26.71 -7.10
C MET A 124 10.36 26.30 -5.74
N ALA A 125 9.18 25.67 -5.71
CA ALA A 125 8.59 25.18 -4.48
C ALA A 125 9.43 24.09 -3.79
N LEU A 126 9.98 23.14 -4.56
CA LEU A 126 10.85 22.10 -4.04
C LEU A 126 12.15 22.67 -3.47
N ASP A 127 12.74 23.66 -4.14
CA ASP A 127 13.92 24.38 -3.67
C ASP A 127 13.66 25.15 -2.37
N ASN A 128 12.49 25.77 -2.24
CA ASN A 128 12.10 26.46 -1.01
C ASN A 128 11.90 25.48 0.16
N ILE A 129 11.29 24.32 -0.11
CA ILE A 129 11.11 23.25 0.89
C ILE A 129 12.47 22.69 1.34
N SER A 130 13.40 22.46 0.42
CA SER A 130 14.74 21.94 0.74
C SER A 130 15.54 22.94 1.57
N LYS A 131 15.44 24.23 1.27
CA LYS A 131 16.09 25.34 1.99
C LYS A 131 15.37 25.77 3.28
N LYS A 132 14.27 25.10 3.68
CA LYS A 132 13.39 25.46 4.81
C LYS A 132 12.96 26.94 4.82
N THR A 133 12.98 27.59 3.66
CA THR A 133 12.64 29.00 3.56
C THR A 133 11.16 29.09 3.25
N TYR A 134 10.36 29.53 4.22
CA TYR A 134 8.93 29.75 4.04
C TYR A 134 8.73 31.03 3.22
N SER A 135 8.67 30.92 1.90
CA SER A 135 8.25 32.05 1.06
C SER A 135 6.76 32.29 1.23
N SER A 136 6.42 33.49 1.70
CA SER A 136 5.04 33.94 1.96
C SER A 136 4.20 34.08 0.68
N GLU A 137 4.84 34.26 -0.47
CA GLU A 137 4.18 34.31 -1.79
C GLU A 137 3.96 32.91 -2.37
N SER A 138 3.21 32.07 -1.64
CA SER A 138 2.87 30.74 -2.12
C SER A 138 1.73 30.80 -3.13
N ASN A 139 2.02 30.48 -4.40
CA ASN A 139 1.04 30.35 -5.48
C ASN A 139 -0.19 29.56 -5.00
N SER A 140 -1.38 30.15 -5.12
CA SER A 140 -2.65 29.56 -4.64
C SER A 140 -2.91 28.18 -5.24
N ALA A 141 -2.58 27.98 -6.53
CA ALA A 141 -2.74 26.70 -7.20
C ALA A 141 -1.79 25.63 -6.64
N LEU A 142 -0.56 26.01 -6.28
CA LEU A 142 0.41 25.11 -5.64
C LEU A 142 -0.07 24.68 -4.25
N ASN A 143 -0.62 25.60 -3.45
CA ASN A 143 -1.19 25.28 -2.15
C ASN A 143 -2.40 24.34 -2.25
N LYS A 144 -3.26 24.55 -3.25
CA LYS A 144 -4.37 23.64 -3.55
C LYS A 144 -3.87 22.26 -3.98
N LEU A 145 -2.83 22.18 -4.80
CA LEU A 145 -2.18 20.92 -5.17
C LEU A 145 -1.65 20.19 -3.94
N LEU A 146 -0.88 20.86 -3.08
CA LEU A 146 -0.35 20.28 -1.85
C LEU A 146 -1.48 19.82 -0.90
N HIS A 147 -2.57 20.58 -0.82
CA HIS A 147 -3.75 20.20 -0.06
C HIS A 147 -4.40 18.93 -0.59
N HIS A 148 -4.54 18.79 -1.91
CA HIS A 148 -5.04 17.57 -2.54
C HIS A 148 -4.10 16.38 -2.30
N ILE A 149 -2.78 16.56 -2.44
CA ILE A 149 -1.79 15.52 -2.14
C ILE A 149 -1.89 15.08 -0.68
N LYS A 150 -1.98 16.01 0.26
CA LYS A 150 -2.16 15.71 1.69
C LYS A 150 -3.46 14.95 1.96
N THR A 151 -4.55 15.35 1.30
CA THR A 151 -5.88 14.75 1.46
C THR A 151 -5.92 13.32 0.92
N ILE A 152 -5.37 13.09 -0.28
CA ILE A 152 -5.27 11.76 -0.90
C ILE A 152 -4.27 10.90 -0.14
N GLY A 153 -3.08 11.43 0.13
CA GLY A 153 -2.02 10.75 0.85
C GLY A 153 -2.47 10.30 2.24
N GLY A 154 -3.27 11.09 2.96
CA GLY A 154 -3.81 10.73 4.28
C GLY A 154 -4.67 9.46 4.28
N ARG A 155 -5.22 9.06 3.13
CA ARG A 155 -6.04 7.85 2.98
C ARG A 155 -5.23 6.60 2.68
N VAL A 156 -4.00 6.74 2.20
CA VAL A 156 -3.10 5.60 1.96
C VAL A 156 -2.50 5.14 3.29
N MET A 157 -2.82 3.91 3.70
CA MET A 157 -2.30 3.33 4.93
C MET A 157 -0.76 3.35 4.93
N GLY A 158 -0.17 3.89 6.00
CA GLY A 158 1.29 3.93 6.17
C GLY A 158 2.00 5.11 5.48
N SER A 159 1.27 5.94 4.72
CA SER A 159 1.84 7.16 4.13
C SER A 159 2.29 8.15 5.21
N ALA A 160 3.17 9.09 4.84
CA ALA A 160 3.60 10.15 5.76
C ALA A 160 2.41 10.96 6.32
N TYR A 161 1.39 11.20 5.51
CA TYR A 161 0.18 11.93 5.90
C TYR A 161 -0.73 11.12 6.81
N SER A 162 -0.89 9.82 6.54
CA SER A 162 -1.65 8.90 7.39
C SER A 162 -1.00 8.78 8.78
N ARG A 163 0.33 8.62 8.83
CA ARG A 163 1.10 8.63 10.10
C ARG A 163 0.97 9.94 10.86
N THR A 164 1.00 11.07 10.16
CA THR A 164 0.79 12.38 10.79
C THR A 164 -0.60 12.50 11.41
N ALA A 165 -1.64 12.06 10.70
CA ALA A 165 -3.01 12.05 11.22
C ALA A 165 -3.17 11.11 12.44
N LEU A 166 -2.54 9.93 12.41
CA LEU A 166 -2.51 9.02 13.55
C LEU A 166 -1.80 9.63 14.75
N ARG A 167 -0.67 10.33 14.55
CA ARG A 167 0.03 11.06 15.62
C ARG A 167 -0.89 12.11 16.26
N THR A 168 -1.63 12.88 15.46
CA THR A 168 -2.61 13.83 16.00
C THR A 168 -3.69 13.13 16.84
N ARG A 169 -4.17 11.96 16.42
CA ARG A 169 -5.12 11.17 17.22
C ARG A 169 -4.53 10.66 18.52
N ILE A 170 -3.27 10.21 18.51
CA ILE A 170 -2.56 9.79 19.73
C ILE A 170 -2.44 10.95 20.71
N HIS A 171 -2.08 12.15 20.24
CA HIS A 171 -2.05 13.34 21.11
C HIS A 171 -3.43 13.69 21.69
N ALA A 172 -4.49 13.61 20.89
CA ALA A 172 -5.85 13.83 21.38
C ALA A 172 -6.27 12.80 22.44
N LEU A 173 -5.86 11.53 22.26
CA LEU A 173 -6.08 10.49 23.26
C LEU A 173 -5.28 10.77 24.55
N ILE A 174 -4.02 11.19 24.44
CA ILE A 174 -3.21 11.57 25.61
C ILE A 174 -3.87 12.71 26.38
N TYR A 175 -4.38 13.71 25.67
CA TYR A 175 -5.09 14.83 26.29
C TYR A 175 -6.37 14.38 27.02
N ASN A 176 -7.14 13.47 26.43
CA ASN A 176 -8.44 13.04 26.97
C ASN A 176 -8.37 11.90 28.00
N GLN A 177 -7.37 11.01 27.90
CA GLN A 177 -7.27 9.78 28.70
C GLN A 177 -6.02 9.75 29.59
N GLY A 178 -5.14 10.76 29.49
CA GLY A 178 -3.85 10.78 30.16
C GLY A 178 -2.75 10.04 29.38
N LEU A 179 -1.55 10.04 29.95
CA LEU A 179 -0.38 9.42 29.30
C LEU A 179 -0.52 7.89 29.23
N PRO A 180 -0.16 7.26 28.11
CA PRO A 180 -0.12 5.81 28.03
C PRO A 180 0.97 5.26 28.95
N SER A 181 0.70 4.13 29.60
CA SER A 181 1.74 3.34 30.26
C SER A 181 2.61 2.68 29.20
N ILE A 182 3.84 3.17 29.03
CA ILE A 182 4.81 2.61 28.10
C ILE A 182 5.69 1.61 28.85
N PHE A 183 5.57 0.33 28.52
CA PHE A 183 6.52 -0.69 28.94
C PHE A 183 7.66 -0.77 27.92
N LEU A 184 8.85 -0.35 28.33
CA LEU A 184 10.04 -0.35 27.49
C LEU A 184 11.07 -1.33 28.07
N THR A 185 11.35 -2.41 27.35
CA THR A 185 12.49 -3.29 27.66
C THR A 185 13.68 -2.82 26.84
N ILE A 186 14.64 -2.18 27.49
CA ILE A 186 15.92 -1.84 26.88
C ILE A 186 16.84 -3.04 27.10
N ASN A 187 17.30 -3.68 26.03
CA ASN A 187 18.32 -4.72 26.10
C ASN A 187 19.64 -4.14 25.55
N PRO A 188 20.43 -3.42 26.37
CA PRO A 188 21.72 -2.89 25.93
C PRO A 188 22.69 -4.04 25.65
N ALA A 189 23.55 -3.88 24.64
CA ALA A 189 24.62 -4.84 24.39
C ALA A 189 25.64 -4.81 25.54
N ASP A 190 25.96 -5.97 26.10
CA ASP A 190 26.80 -6.15 27.29
C ASP A 190 28.21 -5.52 27.14
N ILE A 191 28.85 -5.73 25.98
CA ILE A 191 30.26 -5.40 25.78
C ILE A 191 30.47 -3.94 25.31
N HIS A 192 29.45 -3.33 24.72
CA HIS A 192 29.62 -2.05 23.99
C HIS A 192 28.63 -0.96 24.40
N SER A 193 27.74 -1.22 25.37
CA SER A 193 26.84 -0.19 25.86
C SER A 193 27.45 0.53 27.07
N PRO A 194 27.66 1.87 26.99
CA PRO A 194 28.05 2.66 28.15
C PRO A 194 27.07 2.54 29.32
N VAL A 195 25.79 2.26 29.01
CA VAL A 195 24.73 2.07 30.00
C VAL A 195 24.91 0.75 30.77
N ALA A 196 25.24 -0.34 30.08
CA ALA A 196 25.52 -1.63 30.73
C ALA A 196 26.76 -1.54 31.63
N LEU A 197 27.83 -0.89 31.16
CA LEU A 197 29.05 -0.64 31.94
C LEU A 197 28.79 0.23 33.18
N TYR A 198 27.95 1.26 33.09
CA TYR A 198 27.62 2.11 34.23
C TYR A 198 26.88 1.36 35.34
N PHE A 199 25.95 0.47 34.98
CA PHE A 199 25.19 -0.32 35.96
C PHE A 199 25.93 -1.57 36.46
N ALA A 200 27.02 -2.01 35.81
CA ALA A 200 27.83 -3.14 36.25
C ALA A 200 28.88 -2.79 37.31
N VAL A 201 29.12 -1.50 37.57
CA VAL A 201 30.17 -0.98 38.49
C VAL A 201 29.60 -0.52 39.85
N VAL A 202 28.31 -0.75 40.12
CA VAL A 202 27.66 -0.56 41.44
C VAL A 202 27.40 -1.92 42.07
#